data_AF-A0A2G9UZB9-F1
#
_entry.id   AF-A0A2G9UZB9-F1
#
_cell.length_a   1.000
_cell.length_b   1.000
_cell.length_c   1.000
_cell.angle_alpha   90.00
_cell.angle_beta   90.00
_cell.angle_gamma   90.00
#
_symmetry.space_group_name_H-M   'P 1'
#
loop_
_entity.id
_entity.type
_entity.pdbx_description
1 polymer ?
#
loop_
_entity_poly.entity_id
_entity_poly.type
_entity_poly.pdbx_seq_one_letter_code
_entity_poly.pdbx_strand_id
1 'polypeptide(L)'
;MSPSEMISVTEMLSMAEKQSGSVITASNSNLNQDEKRSKVLEELINTELQFITDINAYTEAVDGSTRLSTKQKVIMKNGCAQVVELARALVQGLTNEQMKPVEQQMIGECFLRLRKSFASTYGYYFRNIDHINSLLTASKTDTKIETALRELVVRMRASGAGVFDASTAVSRPVQRCVKYPLFLSEIAKC
;
A
#
# COMPACT_ATOMS: atom_id res chain seq x y z
N MET A 1 8.16 2.78 35.35
CA MET A 1 6.89 2.90 34.62
C MET A 1 7.10 3.87 33.46
N SER A 2 6.85 3.46 32.23
CA SER A 2 6.49 4.37 31.14
C SER A 2 5.52 3.63 30.20
N PRO A 3 4.44 4.28 29.72
CA PRO A 3 3.35 3.58 29.05
C PRO A 3 3.68 3.32 27.58
N SER A 4 3.36 2.11 27.14
CA SER A 4 3.18 1.62 25.77
C SER A 4 3.14 2.68 24.66
N GLU A 5 4.25 2.80 23.91
CA GLU A 5 4.24 3.40 22.57
C GLU A 5 3.56 2.42 21.61
N MET A 6 2.22 2.43 21.58
CA MET A 6 1.46 1.97 20.44
C MET A 6 1.71 2.98 19.33
N ILE A 7 2.36 2.54 18.25
CA ILE A 7 2.50 3.38 17.06
C ILE A 7 1.09 3.59 16.50
N SER A 8 0.55 4.79 16.66
CA SER A 8 -0.78 5.13 16.18
C SER A 8 -0.78 5.11 14.65
N VAL A 9 -1.94 4.84 14.04
CA VAL A 9 -2.14 5.00 12.58
C VAL A 9 -1.69 6.40 12.14
N THR A 10 -1.87 7.40 13.01
CA THR A 10 -1.41 8.79 12.81
C THR A 10 0.12 8.92 12.71
N GLU A 11 0.89 8.13 13.46
CA GLU A 11 2.36 8.15 13.44
C GLU A 11 2.91 7.41 12.21
N MET A 12 2.22 6.38 11.72
CA MET A 12 2.56 5.73 10.45
C MET A 12 2.35 6.64 9.23
N LEU A 13 1.42 7.60 9.34
CA LEU A 13 1.08 8.55 8.27
C LEU A 13 2.09 9.71 8.16
N SER A 14 2.67 10.16 9.28
CA SER A 14 3.53 11.35 9.32
C SER A 14 4.92 11.14 8.68
N MET A 15 5.38 9.90 8.53
CA MET A 15 6.69 9.59 7.96
C MET A 15 6.77 9.75 6.43
N ALA A 16 5.66 10.07 5.74
CA ALA A 16 5.52 9.97 4.28
C ALA A 16 5.54 11.31 3.50
N GLU A 17 5.82 12.45 4.15
CA GLU A 17 5.52 13.79 3.60
C GLU A 17 6.69 14.59 2.98
N LYS A 18 7.92 14.08 2.88
CA LYS A 18 9.05 14.90 2.36
C LYS A 18 9.55 14.49 0.97
N GLN A 19 8.95 15.06 -0.09
CA GLN A 19 9.62 15.65 -1.26
C GLN A 19 8.64 15.92 -2.42
N SER A 20 8.52 17.18 -2.84
CA SER A 20 8.60 17.59 -4.26
C SER A 20 8.40 19.11 -4.40
N GLY A 21 9.25 19.76 -5.20
CA GLY A 21 9.12 21.15 -5.63
C GLY A 21 9.34 21.25 -7.14
N SER A 22 8.56 22.08 -7.83
CA SER A 22 8.54 22.23 -9.30
C SER A 22 8.40 23.70 -9.71
N VAL A 23 8.94 24.08 -10.88
CA VAL A 23 8.56 25.30 -11.63
C VAL A 23 8.77 25.09 -13.16
N ILE A 24 7.84 25.59 -14.00
CA ILE A 24 8.01 26.48 -15.21
C ILE A 24 7.01 26.25 -16.39
N THR A 25 6.22 27.32 -16.66
CA THR A 25 5.70 28.03 -17.87
C THR A 25 5.01 27.37 -19.08
N ALA A 26 3.97 28.08 -19.58
CA ALA A 26 2.90 27.64 -20.47
C ALA A 26 2.94 28.21 -21.89
N SER A 27 3.08 27.31 -22.86
CA SER A 27 2.62 27.38 -24.28
C SER A 27 3.03 26.10 -25.05
N ASN A 28 3.98 25.34 -24.48
CA ASN A 28 4.08 23.87 -24.53
C ASN A 28 3.20 23.20 -23.44
N SER A 29 2.34 23.96 -22.76
CA SER A 29 1.68 23.51 -21.52
C SER A 29 0.75 22.33 -21.71
N ASN A 30 -0.06 22.29 -22.77
CA ASN A 30 -1.07 21.24 -22.95
C ASN A 30 -0.44 19.88 -23.28
N LEU A 31 0.51 19.83 -24.22
CA LEU A 31 1.26 18.59 -24.49
C LEU A 31 2.06 18.16 -23.25
N ASN A 32 2.69 19.11 -22.55
CA ASN A 32 3.39 18.82 -21.30
C ASN A 32 2.42 18.35 -20.19
N GLN A 33 1.17 18.82 -20.18
CA GLN A 33 0.13 18.43 -19.22
C GLN A 33 -0.41 17.04 -19.53
N ASP A 34 -0.70 16.72 -20.79
CA ASP A 34 -1.15 15.38 -21.22
C ASP A 34 -0.05 14.33 -21.02
N GLU A 35 1.21 14.69 -21.30
CA GLU A 35 2.37 13.86 -21.00
C GLU A 35 2.57 13.68 -19.49
N LYS A 36 2.42 14.76 -18.69
CA LYS A 36 2.49 14.68 -17.24
C LYS A 36 1.38 13.80 -16.69
N ARG A 37 0.14 13.97 -17.17
CA ARG A 37 -1.02 13.16 -16.79
C ARG A 37 -0.78 11.68 -17.09
N SER A 38 -0.25 11.38 -18.28
CA SER A 38 0.08 10.02 -18.71
C SER A 38 1.13 9.39 -17.81
N LYS A 39 2.20 10.14 -17.46
CA LYS A 39 3.24 9.68 -16.53
C LYS A 39 2.71 9.44 -15.12
N VAL A 40 1.83 10.32 -14.60
CA VAL A 40 1.22 10.14 -13.28
C VAL A 40 0.30 8.92 -13.26
N LEU A 41 -0.47 8.68 -14.34
CA LEU A 41 -1.31 7.47 -14.47
C LEU A 41 -0.45 6.20 -14.56
N GLU A 42 0.63 6.23 -15.34
CA GLU A 42 1.58 5.13 -15.45
C GLU A 42 2.24 4.83 -14.09
N GLU A 43 2.68 5.86 -13.37
CA GLU A 43 3.23 5.72 -12.02
C GLU A 43 2.20 5.12 -11.05
N LEU A 44 0.94 5.56 -11.10
CA LEU A 44 -0.14 5.00 -10.29
C LEU A 44 -0.31 3.50 -10.55
N ILE A 45 -0.35 3.08 -11.82
CA ILE A 45 -0.48 1.67 -12.21
C ILE A 45 0.74 0.85 -11.78
N ASN A 46 1.94 1.33 -12.08
CA ASN A 46 3.19 0.63 -11.75
C ASN A 46 3.36 0.47 -10.24
N THR A 47 3.05 1.51 -9.46
CA THR A 47 3.11 1.44 -8.00
C THR A 47 2.01 0.55 -7.41
N GLU A 48 0.85 0.41 -8.07
CA GLU A 48 -0.20 -0.54 -7.66
C GLU A 48 0.21 -1.99 -7.93
N LEU A 49 0.84 -2.27 -9.07
CA LEU A 49 1.43 -3.58 -9.39
C LEU A 49 2.53 -3.97 -8.40
N GLN A 50 3.43 -3.05 -8.08
CA GLN A 50 4.45 -3.28 -7.07
C GLN A 50 3.83 -3.53 -5.69
N PHE A 51 2.80 -2.76 -5.32
CA PHE A 51 2.07 -2.97 -4.07
C PHE A 51 1.45 -4.38 -3.99
N ILE A 52 0.84 -4.87 -5.07
CA ILE A 52 0.32 -6.24 -5.15
C ILE A 52 1.43 -7.27 -4.94
N THR A 53 2.57 -7.11 -5.62
CA THR A 53 3.74 -7.99 -5.48
C THR A 53 4.23 -8.02 -4.04
N ASP A 54 4.38 -6.86 -3.41
CA ASP A 54 4.84 -6.73 -2.03
C ASP A 54 3.92 -7.42 -1.03
N ILE A 55 2.60 -7.27 -1.19
CA ILE A 55 1.61 -7.93 -0.31
C ILE A 55 1.61 -9.44 -0.52
N ASN A 56 1.74 -9.93 -1.76
CA ASN A 56 1.84 -11.37 -2.01
C ASN A 56 3.11 -11.96 -1.39
N ALA A 57 4.26 -11.31 -1.58
CA ALA A 57 5.52 -11.72 -0.96
C ALA A 57 5.44 -11.73 0.57
N TYR A 58 4.78 -10.75 1.17
CA TYR A 58 4.48 -10.75 2.60
C TYR A 58 3.66 -11.99 3.00
N THR A 59 2.54 -12.26 2.31
CA THR A 59 1.68 -13.40 2.66
C THR A 59 2.39 -14.74 2.50
N GLU A 60 3.20 -14.90 1.45
CA GLU A 60 4.02 -16.09 1.22
C GLU A 60 5.07 -16.25 2.31
N ALA A 61 5.74 -15.16 2.70
CA ALA A 61 6.72 -15.17 3.78
C ALA A 61 6.07 -15.56 5.13
N VAL A 62 4.85 -15.11 5.41
CA VAL A 62 4.09 -15.53 6.60
C VAL A 62 3.77 -17.02 6.54
N ASP A 63 3.30 -17.51 5.39
CA ASP A 63 2.91 -18.91 5.22
C ASP A 63 4.10 -19.87 5.34
N GLY A 64 5.24 -19.50 4.78
CA GLY A 64 6.49 -20.26 4.89
C GLY A 64 7.15 -20.22 6.27
N SER A 65 6.65 -19.42 7.23
CA SER A 65 7.24 -19.39 8.58
C SER A 65 6.89 -20.63 9.39
N THR A 66 7.89 -21.36 9.88
CA THR A 66 7.71 -22.50 10.80
C THR A 66 7.60 -22.06 12.26
N ARG A 67 7.94 -20.80 12.55
CA ARG A 67 7.96 -20.23 13.91
C ARG A 67 6.63 -19.60 14.30
N LEU A 68 5.82 -19.15 13.34
CA LEU A 68 4.48 -18.64 13.58
C LEU A 68 3.47 -19.77 13.74
N SER A 69 2.66 -19.69 14.79
CA SER A 69 1.48 -20.55 14.95
C SER A 69 0.41 -20.23 13.89
N THR A 70 -0.51 -21.17 13.65
CA THR A 70 -1.64 -20.97 12.74
C THR A 70 -2.43 -19.70 13.05
N LYS A 71 -2.71 -19.44 14.34
CA LYS A 71 -3.42 -18.23 14.78
C LYS A 71 -2.66 -16.95 14.41
N GLN A 72 -1.35 -16.93 14.63
CA GLN A 72 -0.50 -15.78 14.30
C GLN A 72 -0.45 -15.54 12.79
N LYS A 73 -0.33 -16.60 11.97
CA LYS A 73 -0.37 -16.49 10.51
C LYS A 73 -1.70 -15.92 10.02
N VAL A 74 -2.82 -16.37 10.60
CA VAL A 74 -4.15 -15.84 10.28
C VAL A 74 -4.21 -14.35 10.59
N ILE A 75 -3.81 -13.92 11.79
CA ILE A 75 -3.79 -12.50 12.17
C ILE A 75 -2.95 -11.67 11.19
N MET A 76 -1.75 -12.13 10.86
CA MET A 76 -0.82 -11.38 10.00
C MET A 76 -1.36 -11.19 8.58
N LYS A 77 -2.00 -12.21 7.99
CA LYS A 77 -2.50 -12.14 6.61
C LYS A 77 -3.94 -11.63 6.49
N ASN A 78 -4.62 -11.39 7.61
CA ASN A 78 -6.04 -11.06 7.60
C ASN A 78 -6.27 -9.72 6.86
N GLY A 79 -7.12 -9.75 5.83
CA GLY A 79 -7.39 -8.61 4.96
C GLY A 79 -6.44 -8.46 3.75
N CYS A 80 -5.30 -9.16 3.70
CA CYS A 80 -4.35 -9.04 2.59
C CYS A 80 -4.97 -9.48 1.24
N ALA A 81 -5.78 -10.55 1.24
CA ALA A 81 -6.42 -11.04 0.03
C ALA A 81 -7.39 -10.00 -0.57
N GLN A 82 -8.21 -9.36 0.27
CA GLN A 82 -9.15 -8.32 -0.15
C GLN A 82 -8.42 -7.06 -0.65
N VAL A 83 -7.28 -6.72 -0.05
CA VAL A 83 -6.40 -5.62 -0.50
C VAL A 83 -5.84 -5.92 -1.90
N VAL A 84 -5.33 -7.14 -2.12
CA VAL A 84 -4.81 -7.55 -3.44
C VAL A 84 -5.90 -7.59 -4.49
N GLU A 85 -7.09 -8.11 -4.16
CA GLU A 85 -8.23 -8.15 -5.09
C GLU A 85 -8.68 -6.74 -5.51
N LEU A 86 -8.82 -5.84 -4.54
CA LEU A 86 -9.14 -4.43 -4.81
C LEU A 86 -8.08 -3.77 -5.70
N ALA A 87 -6.80 -3.96 -5.39
CA ALA A 87 -5.70 -3.39 -6.15
C ALA A 87 -5.67 -3.91 -7.59
N ARG A 88 -5.91 -5.22 -7.80
CA ARG A 88 -6.01 -5.81 -9.14
C ARG A 88 -7.18 -5.23 -9.94
N ALA A 89 -8.35 -5.09 -9.32
CA ALA A 89 -9.51 -4.49 -9.96
C ALA A 89 -9.25 -3.03 -10.35
N LEU A 90 -8.51 -2.29 -9.49
CA LEU A 90 -8.10 -0.93 -9.79
C LEU A 90 -7.13 -0.87 -10.97
N VAL A 91 -6.06 -1.69 -10.97
CA VAL A 91 -5.11 -1.78 -12.10
C VAL A 91 -5.85 -2.05 -13.40
N GLN A 92 -6.74 -3.04 -13.42
CA GLN A 92 -7.51 -3.37 -14.62
C GLN A 92 -8.34 -2.18 -15.12
N GLY A 93 -9.03 -1.49 -14.21
CA GLY A 93 -9.79 -0.28 -14.55
C GLY A 93 -8.90 0.82 -15.12
N LEU A 94 -7.77 1.10 -14.48
CA LEU A 94 -6.83 2.15 -14.87
C LEU A 94 -6.13 1.85 -16.20
N THR A 95 -5.70 0.61 -16.43
CA THR A 95 -5.10 0.19 -17.70
C THR A 95 -6.10 0.32 -18.85
N ASN A 96 -7.38 0.00 -18.63
CA ASN A 96 -8.41 0.21 -19.64
C ASN A 96 -8.60 1.70 -19.98
N GLU A 97 -8.51 2.60 -19.00
CA GLU A 97 -8.55 4.05 -19.25
C GLU A 97 -7.26 4.52 -19.93
N GLN A 98 -6.09 4.00 -19.56
CA GLN A 98 -4.79 4.36 -20.16
C GLN A 98 -4.75 4.11 -21.68
N MET A 99 -5.49 3.13 -22.18
CA MET A 99 -5.57 2.81 -23.62
C MET A 99 -6.44 3.81 -24.42
N LYS A 100 -7.18 4.70 -23.74
CA LYS A 100 -8.04 5.70 -24.40
C LYS A 100 -7.29 7.02 -24.62
N PRO A 101 -7.71 7.83 -25.62
CA PRO A 101 -7.26 9.22 -25.74
C PRO A 101 -7.47 9.97 -24.43
N VAL A 102 -6.53 10.85 -24.07
CA VAL A 102 -6.50 11.56 -22.78
C VAL A 102 -7.84 12.26 -22.48
N GLU A 103 -8.48 12.84 -23.50
CA GLU A 103 -9.74 13.57 -23.35
C GLU A 103 -10.93 12.67 -23.00
N GLN A 104 -10.81 11.35 -23.23
CA GLN A 104 -11.87 10.35 -22.98
C GLN A 104 -11.61 9.52 -21.71
N GLN A 105 -10.49 9.75 -21.02
CA GLN A 105 -10.11 8.97 -19.85
C GLN A 105 -10.94 9.35 -18.63
N MET A 106 -11.68 8.38 -18.09
CA MET A 106 -12.52 8.53 -16.91
C MET A 106 -11.88 7.86 -15.68
N ILE A 107 -10.69 8.33 -15.30
CA ILE A 107 -9.90 7.78 -14.19
C ILE A 107 -10.69 7.85 -12.87
N GLY A 108 -11.36 8.97 -12.60
CA GLY A 108 -12.18 9.15 -11.39
C GLY A 108 -13.31 8.12 -11.27
N GLU A 109 -13.93 7.74 -12.38
CA GLU A 109 -15.00 6.72 -12.41
C GLU A 109 -14.48 5.33 -12.00
N CYS A 110 -13.21 5.01 -12.26
CA CYS A 110 -12.61 3.76 -11.76
C CYS A 110 -12.64 3.71 -10.22
N PHE A 111 -12.31 4.81 -9.55
CA PHE A 111 -12.37 4.90 -8.09
C PHE A 111 -13.80 4.94 -7.57
N LEU A 112 -14.71 5.66 -8.23
CA LEU A 112 -16.12 5.72 -7.83
C LEU A 112 -16.81 4.36 -7.90
N ARG A 113 -16.56 3.58 -8.98
CA ARG A 113 -17.06 2.20 -9.12
C ARG A 113 -16.57 1.30 -7.98
N LEU A 114 -15.32 1.49 -7.53
CA LEU A 114 -14.71 0.70 -6.46
C LEU A 114 -14.94 1.28 -5.06
N ARG A 115 -15.65 2.40 -4.90
CA ARG A 115 -15.80 3.12 -3.62
C ARG A 115 -16.25 2.22 -2.46
N LYS A 116 -17.24 1.35 -2.71
CA LYS A 116 -17.73 0.40 -1.69
C LYS A 116 -16.66 -0.63 -1.33
N SER A 117 -15.94 -1.14 -2.32
CA SER A 117 -14.83 -2.08 -2.14
C SER A 117 -13.69 -1.44 -1.34
N PHE A 118 -13.31 -0.19 -1.64
CA PHE A 118 -12.35 0.57 -0.84
C PHE A 118 -12.75 0.66 0.63
N ALA A 119 -13.98 1.11 0.91
CA ALA A 119 -14.47 1.26 2.28
C ALA A 119 -14.51 -0.07 3.03
N SER A 120 -14.99 -1.13 2.37
CA SER A 120 -15.07 -2.47 2.96
C SER A 120 -13.69 -3.07 3.23
N THR A 121 -12.81 -3.06 2.23
CA THR A 121 -11.47 -3.67 2.30
C THR A 121 -10.60 -2.98 3.35
N TYR A 122 -10.47 -1.65 3.30
CA TYR A 122 -9.65 -0.92 4.27
C TYR A 122 -10.30 -0.90 5.65
N GLY A 123 -11.63 -0.81 5.74
CA GLY A 123 -12.34 -0.93 7.02
C GLY A 123 -12.17 -2.32 7.66
N TYR A 124 -12.05 -3.38 6.86
CA TYR A 124 -11.74 -4.72 7.35
C TYR A 124 -10.28 -4.84 7.80
N TYR A 125 -9.35 -4.35 6.99
CA TYR A 125 -7.92 -4.38 7.31
C TYR A 125 -7.60 -3.58 8.59
N PHE A 126 -8.16 -2.38 8.74
CA PHE A 126 -7.92 -1.55 9.93
C PHE A 126 -8.49 -2.14 11.21
N ARG A 127 -9.59 -2.89 11.15
CA ARG A 127 -10.08 -3.64 12.31
C ARG A 127 -9.11 -4.73 12.79
N ASN A 128 -8.20 -5.17 11.93
CA ASN A 128 -7.19 -6.17 12.26
C ASN A 128 -5.86 -5.56 12.72
N ILE A 129 -5.66 -4.24 12.53
CA ILE A 129 -4.37 -3.57 12.80
C ILE A 129 -3.95 -3.72 14.27
N ASP A 130 -4.90 -3.66 15.21
CA ASP A 130 -4.62 -3.79 16.65
C ASP A 130 -4.11 -5.18 17.01
N HIS A 131 -4.62 -6.22 16.34
CA HIS A 131 -4.14 -7.59 16.51
C HIS A 131 -2.72 -7.76 15.95
N ILE A 132 -2.43 -7.14 14.80
CA ILE A 132 -1.08 -7.11 14.23
C ILE A 132 -0.11 -6.37 15.18
N ASN A 133 -0.49 -5.19 15.67
CA ASN A 133 0.31 -4.39 16.59
C ASN A 133 0.57 -5.10 17.92
N SER A 134 -0.41 -5.85 18.42
CA SER A 134 -0.24 -6.71 19.60
C SER A 134 0.83 -7.77 19.36
N LEU A 135 0.86 -8.36 18.16
CA LEU A 135 1.86 -9.37 17.77
C LEU A 135 3.26 -8.75 17.60
N LEU A 136 3.35 -7.56 17.00
CA LEU A 136 4.60 -6.79 16.92
C LEU A 136 5.12 -6.40 18.32
N THR A 137 4.23 -6.07 19.25
CA THR A 137 4.62 -5.75 20.63
C THR A 137 5.12 -6.99 21.36
N ALA A 138 4.43 -8.13 21.19
CA ALA A 138 4.85 -9.41 21.77
C ALA A 138 6.24 -9.84 21.28
N SER A 139 6.63 -9.46 20.06
CA SER A 139 7.98 -9.76 19.55
C SER A 139 9.11 -9.05 20.31
N LYS A 140 8.80 -8.02 21.12
CA LYS A 140 9.80 -7.37 21.99
C LYS A 140 10.19 -8.23 23.19
N THR A 141 9.34 -9.19 23.56
CA THR A 141 9.52 -10.06 24.73
C THR A 141 9.62 -11.55 24.37
N ASP A 142 9.12 -11.95 23.20
CA ASP A 142 9.16 -13.32 22.70
C ASP A 142 10.14 -13.45 21.53
N THR A 143 11.31 -14.04 21.80
CA THR A 143 12.39 -14.26 20.83
C THR A 143 11.95 -15.14 19.65
N LYS A 144 10.97 -16.03 19.83
CA LYS A 144 10.46 -16.87 18.75
C LYS A 144 9.69 -16.02 17.73
N ILE A 145 8.85 -15.10 18.22
CA ILE A 145 8.10 -14.15 17.38
C ILE A 145 9.08 -13.16 16.75
N GLU A 146 10.02 -12.62 17.52
CA GLU A 146 11.06 -11.72 17.00
C GLU A 146 11.81 -12.33 15.82
N THR A 147 12.30 -13.56 15.98
CA THR A 147 13.04 -14.27 14.93
C THR A 147 12.14 -14.52 13.72
N ALA A 148 10.88 -14.90 13.94
CA ALA A 148 9.92 -15.11 12.85
C ALA A 148 9.69 -13.85 12.02
N LEU A 149 9.57 -12.69 12.67
CA LEU A 149 9.39 -11.41 12.01
C LEU A 149 10.65 -10.96 11.25
N ARG A 150 11.85 -11.19 11.81
CA ARG A 150 13.11 -10.93 11.10
C ARG A 150 13.27 -11.80 9.86
N GLU A 151 12.99 -13.10 9.96
CA GLU A 151 13.01 -14.03 8.82
C GLU A 151 12.03 -13.59 7.73
N LEU A 152 10.83 -13.13 8.12
CA LEU A 152 9.84 -12.60 7.18
C LEU A 152 10.38 -11.38 6.41
N VAL A 153 11.01 -10.42 7.10
CA VAL A 153 11.63 -9.25 6.46
C VAL A 153 12.73 -9.67 5.49
N VAL A 154 13.56 -10.64 5.85
CA VAL A 154 14.61 -11.17 4.97
C VAL A 154 14.02 -11.78 3.70
N ARG A 155 12.95 -12.59 3.81
CA ARG A 155 12.27 -13.17 2.64
C ARG A 155 11.66 -12.11 1.74
N MET A 156 11.01 -11.10 2.32
CA MET A 156 10.45 -9.99 1.55
C MET A 156 11.53 -9.18 0.82
N ARG A 157 12.71 -8.99 1.43
CA ARG A 157 13.84 -8.33 0.74
C ARG A 157 14.39 -9.18 -0.40
N ALA A 158 14.45 -10.50 -0.21
CA ALA A 158 14.88 -11.42 -1.27
C ALA A 158 13.94 -11.39 -2.49
N SER A 159 12.66 -11.06 -2.30
CA SER A 159 11.71 -10.82 -3.39
C SER A 159 11.73 -9.38 -3.93
N GLY A 160 12.70 -8.55 -3.52
CA GLY A 160 12.86 -7.16 -3.99
C GLY A 160 12.06 -6.10 -3.22
N ALA A 161 11.34 -6.46 -2.14
CA ALA A 161 10.57 -5.48 -1.39
C ALA A 161 11.46 -4.60 -0.49
N GLY A 162 11.29 -3.28 -0.58
CA GLY A 162 11.99 -2.29 0.24
C GLY A 162 11.46 -2.20 1.68
N VAL A 163 11.50 -3.29 2.46
CA VAL A 163 11.04 -3.32 3.86
C VAL A 163 12.20 -3.32 4.85
N PHE A 164 12.16 -2.41 5.83
CA PHE A 164 13.20 -2.30 6.87
C PHE A 164 12.92 -3.21 8.08
N ASP A 165 11.65 -3.33 8.44
CA ASP A 165 11.17 -4.16 9.54
C ASP A 165 9.75 -4.68 9.28
N ALA A 166 9.24 -5.52 10.17
CA ALA A 166 7.91 -6.08 10.06
C ALA A 166 6.81 -5.02 10.24
N SER A 167 7.09 -3.94 10.98
CA SER A 167 6.15 -2.81 11.15
C SER A 167 5.90 -2.11 9.81
N THR A 168 6.98 -1.86 9.08
CA THR A 168 6.96 -1.27 7.73
C THR A 168 6.26 -2.17 6.73
N ALA A 169 6.36 -3.50 6.89
CA ALA A 169 5.66 -4.43 6.03
C ALA A 169 4.13 -4.35 6.22
N VAL A 170 3.66 -4.30 7.47
CA VAL A 170 2.23 -4.26 7.79
C VAL A 170 1.61 -2.86 7.64
N SER A 171 2.41 -1.80 7.66
CA SER A 171 1.92 -0.44 7.41
C SER A 171 1.65 -0.16 5.93
N ARG A 172 2.10 -1.02 5.00
CA ARG A 172 1.98 -0.77 3.54
C ARG A 172 0.55 -0.49 3.08
N PRO A 173 -0.49 -1.25 3.49
CA PRO A 173 -1.86 -0.92 3.09
C PRO A 173 -2.32 0.44 3.63
N VAL A 174 -1.96 0.78 4.87
CA VAL A 174 -2.25 2.08 5.49
C VAL A 174 -1.60 3.21 4.67
N GLN A 175 -0.33 3.05 4.32
CA GLN A 175 0.40 4.03 3.52
C GLN A 175 -0.18 4.15 2.11
N ARG A 176 -0.62 3.04 1.50
CA ARG A 176 -1.19 3.06 0.15
C ARG A 176 -2.52 3.81 0.11
N CYS A 177 -3.38 3.65 1.11
CA CYS A 177 -4.70 4.27 1.09
C CYS A 177 -4.64 5.81 1.05
N VAL A 178 -3.61 6.41 1.66
CA VAL A 178 -3.44 7.87 1.67
C VAL A 178 -2.72 8.42 0.43
N LYS A 179 -2.13 7.55 -0.41
CA LYS A 179 -1.54 7.98 -1.69
C LYS A 179 -2.59 8.15 -2.78
N TYR A 180 -3.73 7.45 -2.75
CA TYR A 180 -4.76 7.58 -3.79
C TYR A 180 -5.29 9.01 -3.96
N PRO A 181 -5.62 9.77 -2.89
CA PRO A 181 -6.02 11.17 -3.04
C PRO A 181 -4.92 12.06 -3.67
N LEU A 182 -3.64 11.78 -3.40
CA LEU A 182 -2.51 12.53 -3.96
C LEU A 182 -2.39 12.28 -5.47
N PHE A 183 -2.46 11.02 -5.91
CA PHE A 183 -2.49 10.68 -7.33
C PHE A 183 -3.68 11.32 -8.04
N LEU A 184 -4.88 11.21 -7.47
CA LEU A 184 -6.08 11.82 -8.05
C LEU A 184 -5.98 13.35 -8.14
N SER A 185 -5.44 14.00 -7.12
CA SER A 185 -5.16 15.44 -7.13
C SER A 185 -4.17 15.81 -8.23
N GLU A 186 -3.06 15.08 -8.38
CA GLU A 186 -2.08 15.38 -9.44
C GLU A 186 -2.66 15.15 -10.84
N ILE A 187 -3.43 14.08 -11.04
CA ILE A 187 -4.13 13.79 -12.29
C ILE A 187 -5.13 14.89 -12.64
N ALA A 188 -5.82 15.47 -11.65
CA ALA A 188 -6.78 16.55 -11.86
C ALA A 188 -6.14 17.93 -12.13
N LYS A 189 -4.86 18.12 -11.77
CA LYS A 189 -4.09 19.35 -12.04
C LYS A 189 -3.43 19.36 -13.41
N CYS A 190 -3.27 18.19 -14.02
CA CYS A 190 -2.74 18.05 -15.37
C CYS A 190 -3.87 18.32 -16.35
#